data_AF-C1DZL8-F1
#
_entry.id   AF-C1DZL8-F1
#
_cell.length_a   1.000
_cell.length_b   1.000
_cell.length_c   1.000
_cell.angle_alpha   90.00
_cell.angle_beta   90.00
_cell.angle_gamma   90.00
#
_symmetry.space_group_name_H-M   'P 1'
#
loop_
_entity.id
_entity.type
_entity.pdbx_description
1 polymer ?
#
loop_
_entity_poly.entity_id
_entity_poly.type
_entity_poly.pdbx_seq_one_letter_code
_entity_poly.pdbx_strand_id
1 'polypeptide(L)'
;MGYYPLYLLAQCAFAPVFVFADVTYNGPIATAWHGLLTTTLSQAWFPAHAELWNAPTWFLSALTFATVCLPFALPAIASWRKKGLKRAMWILTAVSVLAKVAYSYDTNGWFFMEGTMSPKSHPSWLFWNSIRFSPFAALVEILIGCVAARLVMVKECKAEDDPDGVGASDAAKLVLGGSNGLAAQSPAIPALGMAIVIVARAFGWLTLNDALTRGLIFIPLFTAFVMRVHRQTVYADLPNANRPGYNSFSKALGAKWLTYLGAISFPIYILHGPIGQIFYKRVVAQKLWGKVFTADPWFFPVYLAIVLVAAALTHELFMKNKDVQGWFQAKGRELAAAF
;
A
#
# COMPACT_ATOMS: atom_id res chain seq x y z
N MET A 1 -9.63 11.32 9.78
CA MET A 1 -8.80 10.44 8.91
C MET A 1 -7.43 11.07 8.73
N GLY A 2 -6.35 10.38 9.13
CA GLY A 2 -5.01 10.99 9.21
C GLY A 2 -4.38 11.40 7.87
N TYR A 3 -4.83 10.81 6.76
CA TYR A 3 -4.31 11.07 5.42
C TYR A 3 -5.00 12.23 4.67
N TYR A 4 -6.20 12.62 5.11
CA TYR A 4 -7.02 13.62 4.41
C TYR A 4 -6.38 15.01 4.29
N PRO A 5 -5.67 15.54 5.31
CA PRO A 5 -5.06 16.87 5.23
C PRO A 5 -4.08 17.02 4.05
N LEU A 6 -3.18 16.05 3.91
CA LEU A 6 -2.20 16.05 2.83
C LEU A 6 -2.84 15.80 1.47
N TYR A 7 -3.81 14.88 1.43
CA TYR A 7 -4.58 14.63 0.23
C TYR A 7 -5.29 15.90 -0.26
N LEU A 8 -5.98 16.62 0.64
CA LEU A 8 -6.67 17.87 0.32
C LEU A 8 -5.69 18.97 -0.13
N LEU A 9 -4.54 19.10 0.55
CA LEU A 9 -3.49 20.03 0.14
C LEU A 9 -3.05 19.78 -1.30
N ALA A 10 -2.70 18.54 -1.63
CA ALA A 10 -2.31 18.17 -2.99
C ALA A 10 -3.47 18.38 -3.98
N GLN A 11 -4.69 18.06 -3.57
CA GLN A 11 -5.88 18.24 -4.40
C GLN A 11 -6.09 19.70 -4.77
N CYS A 12 -5.95 20.62 -3.81
CA CYS A 12 -6.07 22.06 -4.04
C CYS A 12 -4.88 22.62 -4.83
N ALA A 13 -3.65 22.22 -4.48
CA ALA A 13 -2.44 22.73 -5.13
C ALA A 13 -2.38 22.36 -6.62
N PHE A 14 -2.85 21.15 -6.98
CA PHE A 14 -2.82 20.66 -8.35
C PHE A 14 -4.18 20.71 -9.06
N ALA A 15 -5.22 21.24 -8.40
CA ALA A 15 -6.55 21.41 -9.01
C ALA A 15 -6.52 22.10 -10.38
N PRO A 16 -5.76 23.20 -10.60
CA PRO A 16 -5.70 23.84 -11.92
C PRO A 16 -5.19 22.89 -13.02
N VAL A 17 -4.19 22.05 -12.69
CA VAL A 17 -3.62 21.06 -13.62
C VAL A 17 -4.64 19.98 -13.95
N PHE A 18 -5.33 19.46 -12.92
CA PHE A 18 -6.34 18.43 -13.10
C PHE A 18 -7.53 18.93 -13.91
N VAL A 19 -8.10 20.06 -13.50
CA VAL A 19 -9.28 20.67 -14.15
C VAL A 19 -8.95 21.03 -15.60
N PHE A 20 -7.81 21.67 -15.86
CA PHE A 20 -7.40 22.00 -17.23
C PHE A 20 -7.34 20.75 -18.12
N ALA A 21 -6.65 19.71 -17.65
CA ALA A 21 -6.51 18.49 -18.44
C ALA A 21 -7.84 17.76 -18.63
N ASP A 22 -8.67 17.69 -17.58
CA ASP A 22 -9.92 16.94 -17.59
C ASP A 22 -11.00 17.64 -18.42
N VAL A 23 -11.11 18.97 -18.33
CA VAL A 23 -12.02 19.76 -19.18
C VAL A 23 -11.65 19.59 -20.65
N THR A 24 -10.35 19.57 -20.94
CA THR A 24 -9.84 19.42 -22.32
C THR A 24 -10.24 18.07 -22.93
N TYR A 25 -10.28 17.00 -22.14
CA TYR A 25 -10.58 15.65 -22.66
C TYR A 25 -12.06 15.26 -22.54
N ASN A 26 -12.74 15.68 -21.47
CA ASN A 26 -14.07 15.17 -21.10
C ASN A 26 -15.13 16.26 -21.00
N GLY A 27 -14.75 17.54 -21.06
CA GLY A 27 -15.64 18.68 -20.91
C GLY A 27 -15.95 19.06 -19.46
N PRO A 28 -16.60 20.22 -19.24
CA PRO A 28 -16.78 20.81 -17.92
C PRO A 28 -17.73 20.04 -16.99
N ILE A 29 -18.79 19.44 -17.53
CA ILE A 29 -19.78 18.69 -16.74
C ILE A 29 -19.14 17.41 -16.18
N ALA A 30 -18.45 16.64 -17.03
CA ALA A 30 -17.73 15.45 -16.59
C ALA A 30 -16.64 15.81 -15.58
N THR A 31 -15.91 16.91 -15.80
CA THR A 31 -14.89 17.38 -14.85
C THR A 31 -15.49 17.73 -13.49
N ALA A 32 -16.67 18.36 -13.44
CA ALA A 32 -17.34 18.66 -12.17
C ALA A 32 -17.71 17.37 -11.43
N TRP A 33 -18.24 16.37 -12.14
CA TRP A 33 -18.50 15.04 -11.59
C TRP A 33 -17.23 14.35 -11.09
N HIS A 34 -16.15 14.38 -11.87
CA HIS A 34 -14.86 13.81 -11.50
C HIS A 34 -14.28 14.49 -10.25
N GLY A 35 -14.43 15.81 -10.15
CA GLY A 35 -14.03 16.58 -8.99
C GLY A 35 -14.82 16.22 -7.74
N LEU A 36 -16.13 15.98 -7.87
CA LEU A 36 -16.97 15.48 -6.77
C LEU A 36 -16.49 14.11 -6.30
N LEU A 37 -16.31 13.15 -7.21
CA LEU A 37 -15.86 11.80 -6.87
C LEU A 37 -14.52 11.79 -6.16
N THR A 38 -13.58 12.58 -6.68
CA THR A 38 -12.22 12.70 -6.13
C THR A 38 -12.26 13.35 -4.75
N THR A 39 -12.92 14.51 -4.60
CA THR A 39 -12.96 15.27 -3.33
C THR A 39 -13.65 14.49 -2.20
N THR A 40 -14.67 13.69 -2.55
CA THR A 40 -15.39 12.83 -1.61
C THR A 40 -14.71 11.49 -1.36
N LEU A 41 -13.59 11.20 -2.03
CA LEU A 41 -12.90 9.91 -1.97
C LEU A 41 -13.87 8.74 -2.28
N SER A 42 -14.73 8.89 -3.28
CA SER A 42 -15.69 7.87 -3.72
C SER A 42 -15.31 7.22 -5.05
N GLN A 43 -14.25 7.69 -5.71
CA GLN A 43 -13.92 7.27 -7.08
C GLN A 43 -13.63 5.77 -7.23
N ALA A 44 -13.16 5.07 -6.18
CA ALA A 44 -12.88 3.64 -6.26
C ALA A 44 -14.14 2.76 -6.46
N TRP A 45 -15.33 3.28 -6.16
CA TRP A 45 -16.61 2.60 -6.42
C TRP A 45 -17.01 2.60 -7.89
N PHE A 46 -16.32 3.40 -8.71
CA PHE A 46 -16.60 3.55 -10.13
C PHE A 46 -15.38 3.08 -10.91
N PRO A 47 -15.31 1.79 -11.33
CA PRO A 47 -14.11 1.20 -11.95
C PRO A 47 -13.57 1.97 -13.16
N ALA A 48 -14.43 2.59 -13.95
CA ALA A 48 -14.03 3.42 -15.09
C ALA A 48 -13.42 4.78 -14.68
N HIS A 49 -13.59 5.19 -13.43
CA HIS A 49 -13.26 6.51 -12.88
C HIS A 49 -12.34 6.42 -11.65
N ALA A 50 -11.80 5.24 -11.32
CA ALA A 50 -11.04 5.05 -10.09
C ALA A 50 -9.74 5.88 -10.06
N GLU A 51 -9.11 6.10 -11.22
CA GLU A 51 -7.82 6.79 -11.34
C GLU A 51 -7.96 8.29 -11.67
N LEU A 52 -9.13 8.89 -11.40
CA LEU A 52 -9.36 10.31 -11.66
C LEU A 52 -8.37 11.22 -10.92
N TRP A 53 -7.88 12.22 -11.66
CA TRP A 53 -7.01 13.32 -11.24
C TRP A 53 -5.66 12.90 -10.63
N ASN A 54 -5.64 12.04 -9.62
CA ASN A 54 -4.45 11.47 -9.02
C ASN A 54 -4.58 9.95 -8.91
N ALA A 55 -4.17 9.23 -9.96
CA ALA A 55 -4.30 7.78 -10.09
C ALA A 55 -4.08 6.98 -8.80
N PRO A 56 -2.95 7.08 -8.07
CA PRO A 56 -2.72 6.30 -6.86
C PRO A 56 -3.83 6.44 -5.80
N THR A 57 -4.51 7.59 -5.73
CA THR A 57 -5.46 7.94 -4.66
C THR A 57 -6.77 7.15 -4.68
N TRP A 58 -7.01 6.31 -5.70
CA TRP A 58 -8.08 5.31 -5.65
C TRP A 58 -8.01 4.48 -4.36
N PHE A 59 -6.80 4.18 -3.88
CA PHE A 59 -6.64 3.40 -2.65
C PHE A 59 -7.04 4.19 -1.41
N LEU A 60 -6.94 5.53 -1.42
CA LEU A 60 -7.48 6.35 -0.33
C LEU A 60 -9.00 6.31 -0.29
N SER A 61 -9.66 6.24 -1.44
CA SER A 61 -11.11 6.01 -1.54
C SER A 61 -11.49 4.66 -0.93
N ALA A 62 -10.78 3.60 -1.30
CA ALA A 62 -10.96 2.28 -0.69
C ALA A 62 -10.66 2.25 0.82
N LEU A 63 -9.60 2.95 1.26
CA LEU A 63 -9.20 3.06 2.66
C LEU A 63 -10.23 3.88 3.47
N THR A 64 -10.84 4.90 2.87
CA THR A 64 -11.95 5.68 3.48
C THR A 64 -13.10 4.77 3.82
N PHE A 65 -13.52 3.94 2.85
CA PHE A 65 -14.53 2.91 3.11
C PHE A 65 -14.09 1.93 4.19
N ALA A 66 -12.85 1.41 4.12
CA ALA A 66 -12.35 0.48 5.11
C ALA A 66 -12.34 1.08 6.54
N THR A 67 -12.00 2.37 6.69
CA THR A 67 -12.02 3.04 7.99
C THR A 67 -13.41 3.14 8.62
N VAL A 68 -14.48 3.09 7.82
CA VAL A 68 -15.86 2.98 8.33
C VAL A 68 -16.14 1.56 8.83
N CYS A 69 -15.61 0.53 8.18
CA CYS A 69 -15.82 -0.87 8.56
C CYS A 69 -14.95 -1.33 9.73
N LEU A 70 -13.73 -0.78 9.87
CA LEU A 70 -12.74 -1.22 10.86
C LEU A 70 -13.25 -1.15 12.33
N PRO A 71 -13.97 -0.11 12.79
CA PRO A 71 -14.52 -0.07 14.15
C PRO A 71 -15.41 -1.27 14.51
N PHE A 72 -16.05 -1.90 13.52
CA PHE A 72 -16.89 -3.09 13.72
C PHE A 72 -16.09 -4.40 13.63
N ALA A 73 -15.10 -4.45 12.74
CA ALA A 73 -14.29 -5.66 12.52
C ALA A 73 -13.18 -5.83 13.58
N LEU A 74 -12.54 -4.74 14.01
CA LEU A 74 -11.40 -4.78 14.93
C LEU A 74 -11.73 -5.38 16.30
N PRO A 75 -12.87 -5.07 16.96
CA PRO A 75 -13.22 -5.70 18.23
C PRO A 75 -13.35 -7.23 18.12
N ALA A 76 -13.97 -7.72 17.05
CA ALA A 76 -14.08 -9.15 16.78
C ALA A 76 -12.69 -9.78 16.58
N ILE A 77 -11.85 -9.19 15.72
CA ILE A 77 -10.47 -9.67 15.49
C ILE A 77 -9.65 -9.67 16.80
N ALA A 78 -9.81 -8.63 17.63
CA ALA A 78 -9.09 -8.51 18.90
C ALA A 78 -9.44 -9.65 19.88
N SER A 79 -10.71 -10.07 19.89
CA SER A 79 -11.20 -11.18 20.73
C SER A 79 -10.71 -12.58 20.29
N TRP A 80 -10.31 -12.74 19.03
CA TRP A 80 -9.96 -14.05 18.49
C TRP A 80 -8.60 -14.55 19.01
N ARG A 81 -8.54 -15.86 19.27
CA ARG A 81 -7.30 -16.59 19.62
C ARG A 81 -6.58 -17.08 18.38
N LYS A 82 -5.36 -17.63 18.53
CA LYS A 82 -4.47 -18.07 17.44
C LYS A 82 -5.18 -18.96 16.40
N LYS A 83 -5.97 -19.95 16.85
CA LYS A 83 -6.76 -20.82 15.94
C LYS A 83 -7.78 -20.05 15.12
N GLY A 84 -8.53 -19.14 15.76
CA GLY A 84 -9.50 -18.29 15.08
C GLY A 84 -8.84 -17.34 14.09
N LEU A 85 -7.72 -16.73 14.46
CA LEU A 85 -6.95 -15.84 13.61
C LEU A 85 -6.32 -16.56 12.41
N LYS A 86 -5.75 -17.76 12.60
CA LYS A 86 -5.25 -18.59 11.49
C LYS A 86 -6.36 -18.93 10.50
N ARG A 87 -7.55 -19.30 11.02
CA ARG A 87 -8.73 -19.57 10.17
C ARG A 87 -9.18 -18.31 9.42
N ALA A 88 -9.25 -17.18 10.10
CA ALA A 88 -9.60 -15.90 9.48
C ALA A 88 -8.60 -15.51 8.38
N MET A 89 -7.30 -15.66 8.63
CA MET A 89 -6.25 -15.41 7.64
C MET A 89 -6.47 -16.24 6.37
N TRP A 90 -6.75 -17.54 6.51
CA TRP A 90 -7.03 -18.43 5.39
C TRP A 90 -8.29 -18.03 4.64
N ILE A 91 -9.40 -17.77 5.34
CA ILE A 91 -10.67 -17.37 4.72
C ILE A 91 -10.51 -16.06 3.96
N LEU A 92 -9.92 -15.03 4.58
CA LEU A 92 -9.72 -13.73 3.93
C LEU A 92 -8.81 -13.84 2.71
N THR A 93 -7.75 -14.65 2.80
CA THR A 93 -6.86 -14.91 1.66
C THR A 93 -7.61 -15.62 0.53
N ALA A 94 -8.40 -16.65 0.86
CA ALA A 94 -9.21 -17.37 -0.12
C ALA A 94 -10.23 -16.45 -0.80
N VAL A 95 -10.92 -15.59 -0.04
CA VAL A 95 -11.87 -14.60 -0.59
C VAL A 95 -11.15 -13.59 -1.50
N SER A 96 -9.98 -13.09 -1.10
CA SER A 96 -9.19 -12.16 -1.91
C SER A 96 -8.73 -12.80 -3.23
N VAL A 97 -8.31 -14.07 -3.20
CA VAL A 97 -7.84 -14.81 -4.37
C VAL A 97 -9.00 -15.23 -5.28
N LEU A 98 -10.14 -15.62 -4.71
CA LEU A 98 -11.30 -16.13 -5.46
C LEU A 98 -11.76 -15.15 -6.53
N ALA A 99 -11.90 -13.86 -6.17
CA ALA A 99 -12.31 -12.82 -7.13
C ALA A 99 -11.32 -12.66 -8.29
N LYS A 100 -10.03 -12.84 -8.03
CA LYS A 100 -8.94 -12.72 -9.00
C LYS A 100 -8.87 -13.93 -9.91
N VAL A 101 -9.10 -15.13 -9.36
CA VAL A 101 -9.21 -16.38 -10.12
C VAL A 101 -10.44 -16.35 -11.02
N ALA A 102 -11.59 -15.90 -10.51
CA ALA A 102 -12.83 -15.77 -11.31
C ALA A 102 -12.61 -14.86 -12.52
N TYR A 103 -12.02 -13.67 -12.33
CA TYR A 103 -11.64 -12.80 -13.44
C TYR A 103 -10.72 -13.50 -14.46
N SER A 104 -9.69 -14.17 -13.97
CA SER A 104 -8.69 -14.82 -14.84
C SER A 104 -9.30 -15.95 -15.66
N TYR A 105 -10.21 -16.71 -15.05
CA TYR A 105 -10.96 -17.77 -15.69
C TYR A 105 -11.93 -17.24 -16.75
N ASP A 106 -12.80 -16.30 -16.38
CA ASP A 106 -13.85 -15.77 -17.26
C ASP A 106 -13.28 -15.03 -18.47
N THR A 107 -12.13 -14.38 -18.30
CA THR A 107 -11.53 -13.55 -19.35
C THR A 107 -10.36 -14.22 -20.07
N ASN A 108 -10.01 -15.46 -19.69
CA ASN A 108 -8.78 -16.13 -20.09
C ASN A 108 -7.51 -15.27 -19.86
N GLY A 109 -7.57 -14.37 -18.87
CA GLY A 109 -6.56 -13.35 -18.58
C GLY A 109 -5.43 -13.81 -17.66
N TRP A 110 -4.97 -15.06 -17.78
CA TRP A 110 -4.01 -15.68 -16.86
C TRP A 110 -2.61 -15.07 -16.91
N PHE A 111 -2.18 -14.61 -18.09
CA PHE A 111 -0.79 -14.23 -18.38
C PHE A 111 -0.60 -12.78 -18.84
N PHE A 112 -1.49 -11.88 -18.42
CA PHE A 112 -1.40 -10.47 -18.78
C PHE A 112 -0.56 -9.68 -17.76
N MET A 113 0.44 -8.93 -18.23
CA MET A 113 1.32 -8.10 -17.40
C MET A 113 1.09 -6.61 -17.64
N GLU A 114 0.43 -5.97 -16.69
CA GLU A 114 0.13 -4.53 -16.69
C GLU A 114 1.43 -3.71 -16.75
N GLY A 115 1.41 -2.62 -17.51
CA GLY A 115 2.58 -1.75 -17.71
C GLY A 115 3.64 -2.29 -18.68
N THR A 116 3.56 -3.56 -19.09
CA THR A 116 4.44 -4.14 -20.12
C THR A 116 3.69 -4.48 -21.41
N MET A 117 2.40 -4.81 -21.31
CA MET A 117 1.55 -5.12 -22.45
C MET A 117 0.69 -3.91 -22.86
N SER A 118 0.29 -3.88 -24.13
CA SER A 118 -0.58 -2.83 -24.66
C SER A 118 -1.93 -2.82 -23.92
N PRO A 119 -2.53 -1.65 -23.63
CA PRO A 119 -3.87 -1.58 -23.05
C PRO A 119 -4.94 -2.33 -23.87
N LYS A 120 -4.74 -2.47 -25.19
CA LYS A 120 -5.63 -3.23 -26.07
C LYS A 120 -5.55 -4.75 -25.85
N SER A 121 -4.50 -5.22 -25.18
CA SER A 121 -4.30 -6.62 -24.82
C SER A 121 -5.03 -7.00 -23.52
N HIS A 122 -5.69 -6.04 -22.84
CA HIS A 122 -6.54 -6.37 -21.70
C HIS A 122 -7.81 -7.12 -22.17
N PRO A 123 -8.07 -8.33 -21.65
CA PRO A 123 -9.23 -9.12 -22.04
C PRO A 123 -10.57 -8.43 -21.71
N SER A 124 -10.63 -7.76 -20.55
CA SER A 124 -11.74 -6.90 -20.16
C SER A 124 -11.23 -5.86 -19.17
N TRP A 125 -11.08 -4.62 -19.66
CA TRP A 125 -10.53 -3.51 -18.87
C TRP A 125 -11.47 -3.09 -17.73
N LEU A 126 -12.78 -3.02 -17.99
CA LEU A 126 -13.74 -2.63 -16.96
C LEU A 126 -13.81 -3.68 -15.85
N PHE A 127 -13.84 -4.97 -16.20
CA PHE A 127 -13.87 -6.03 -15.21
C PHE A 127 -12.55 -6.10 -14.42
N TRP A 128 -11.41 -5.87 -15.09
CA TRP A 128 -10.11 -5.75 -14.42
C TRP A 128 -10.12 -4.67 -13.35
N ASN A 129 -10.60 -3.47 -13.71
CA ASN A 129 -10.70 -2.35 -12.80
C ASN A 129 -11.64 -2.64 -11.63
N SER A 130 -12.73 -3.37 -11.86
CA SER A 130 -13.64 -3.79 -10.78
C SER A 130 -12.95 -4.70 -9.76
N ILE A 131 -11.99 -5.54 -10.18
CA ILE A 131 -11.20 -6.36 -9.24
C ILE A 131 -10.11 -5.52 -8.57
N ARG A 132 -9.41 -4.70 -9.35
CA ARG A 132 -8.25 -3.92 -8.91
C ARG A 132 -8.62 -2.82 -7.92
N PHE A 133 -9.72 -2.11 -8.17
CA PHE A 133 -10.11 -0.91 -7.42
C PHE A 133 -11.24 -1.14 -6.41
N SER A 134 -11.81 -2.35 -6.36
CA SER A 134 -12.93 -2.64 -5.46
C SER A 134 -12.62 -2.28 -4.01
N PRO A 135 -13.38 -1.35 -3.40
CA PRO A 135 -13.24 -1.01 -1.98
C PRO A 135 -13.47 -2.22 -1.07
N PHE A 136 -14.35 -3.15 -1.49
CA PHE A 136 -14.58 -4.39 -0.77
C PHE A 136 -13.37 -5.34 -0.82
N ALA A 137 -12.76 -5.53 -2.00
CA ALA A 137 -11.56 -6.36 -2.12
C ALA A 137 -10.39 -5.77 -1.31
N ALA A 138 -10.24 -4.44 -1.34
CA ALA A 138 -9.26 -3.73 -0.52
C ALA A 138 -9.53 -3.89 0.99
N LEU A 139 -10.80 -3.83 1.43
CA LEU A 139 -11.17 -4.11 2.82
C LEU A 139 -10.74 -5.51 3.24
N VAL A 140 -10.98 -6.53 2.42
CA VAL A 140 -10.54 -7.91 2.73
C VAL A 140 -9.02 -7.98 2.91
N GLU A 141 -8.25 -7.32 2.04
CA GLU A 141 -6.78 -7.27 2.16
C GLU A 141 -6.29 -6.46 3.37
N ILE A 142 -7.00 -5.39 3.75
CA ILE A 142 -6.73 -4.63 4.98
C ILE A 142 -6.98 -5.51 6.20
N LEU A 143 -8.07 -6.29 6.21
CA LEU A 143 -8.39 -7.22 7.30
C LEU A 143 -7.35 -8.34 7.41
N ILE A 144 -6.75 -8.82 6.30
CA ILE A 144 -5.59 -9.72 6.33
C ILE A 144 -4.46 -9.10 7.15
N GLY A 145 -4.15 -7.82 6.91
CA GLY A 145 -3.16 -7.05 7.67
C GLY A 145 -3.51 -6.93 9.16
N CYS A 146 -4.78 -6.63 9.49
CA CYS A 146 -5.25 -6.56 10.88
C CYS A 146 -5.11 -7.91 11.60
N VAL A 147 -5.49 -9.01 10.95
CA VAL A 147 -5.35 -10.37 11.47
C VAL A 147 -3.87 -10.73 11.64
N ALA A 148 -3.01 -10.38 10.68
CA ALA A 148 -1.56 -10.59 10.77
C ALA A 148 -0.95 -9.85 11.97
N ALA A 149 -1.33 -8.58 12.18
CA ALA A 149 -0.90 -7.80 13.32
C ALA A 149 -1.35 -8.45 14.64
N ARG A 150 -2.61 -8.89 14.72
CA ARG A 150 -3.11 -9.56 15.92
C ARG A 150 -2.40 -10.90 16.17
N LEU A 151 -2.11 -11.68 15.13
CA LEU A 151 -1.42 -12.98 15.23
C LEU A 151 -0.04 -12.89 15.89
N VAL A 152 0.67 -11.77 15.74
CA VAL A 152 1.97 -11.57 16.40
C VAL A 152 1.87 -10.97 17.80
N MET A 153 0.72 -10.36 18.12
CA MET A 153 0.43 -9.78 19.44
C MET A 153 -0.20 -10.78 20.44
N VAL A 154 -0.84 -11.85 19.96
CA VAL A 154 -1.37 -12.90 20.85
C VAL A 154 -0.21 -13.75 21.36
N LYS A 155 0.30 -13.41 22.55
CA LYS A 155 0.93 -14.34 23.48
C LYS A 155 -0.19 -14.99 24.31
N GLU A 156 -0.02 -16.24 24.74
CA GLU A 156 -0.96 -17.05 25.54
C GLU A 156 -1.96 -17.91 24.74
N CYS A 157 -1.57 -19.17 24.52
CA CYS A 157 -2.35 -20.31 25.00
C CYS A 157 -1.36 -21.26 25.71
N LYS A 158 -1.85 -22.13 26.60
CA LYS A 158 -1.02 -23.12 27.32
C LYS A 158 -0.18 -23.92 26.32
N ALA A 159 0.96 -24.49 26.75
CA ALA A 159 1.81 -25.33 25.89
C ALA A 159 1.02 -26.49 25.21
N GLU A 160 -0.08 -26.91 25.84
CA GLU A 160 -1.05 -27.90 25.36
C GLU A 160 -1.84 -27.46 24.11
N ASP A 161 -2.06 -26.15 23.94
CA ASP A 161 -2.86 -25.54 22.86
C ASP A 161 -2.00 -24.98 21.71
N ASP A 162 -0.67 -25.03 21.85
CA ASP A 162 0.29 -24.49 20.89
C ASP A 162 1.52 -25.41 20.71
N PRO A 163 1.38 -26.57 20.03
CA PRO A 163 2.51 -27.44 19.70
C PRO A 163 3.54 -26.79 18.76
N ASP A 164 3.20 -25.65 18.13
CA ASP A 164 4.08 -24.81 17.32
C ASP A 164 4.49 -23.50 18.05
N GLY A 165 4.24 -23.43 19.36
CA GLY A 165 4.52 -22.29 20.22
C GLY A 165 6.01 -22.13 20.40
N VAL A 166 6.61 -21.27 19.58
CA VAL A 166 8.00 -20.81 19.72
C VAL A 166 8.15 -20.24 21.13
N GLY A 167 8.76 -21.02 22.03
CA GLY A 167 8.96 -20.63 23.42
C GLY A 167 9.84 -19.38 23.51
N ALA A 168 9.89 -18.75 24.68
CA ALA A 168 10.83 -17.65 24.93
C ALA A 168 12.30 -18.05 24.63
N SER A 169 12.62 -19.35 24.73
CA SER A 169 13.90 -19.94 24.34
C SER A 169 14.10 -20.04 22.82
N ASP A 170 13.04 -20.20 22.02
CA ASP A 170 13.12 -20.25 20.55
C ASP A 170 13.12 -18.84 19.92
N ALA A 171 12.54 -17.86 20.62
CA ALA A 171 12.64 -16.46 20.23
C ALA A 171 14.08 -15.91 20.38
N ALA A 172 14.87 -16.49 21.30
CA ALA A 172 16.31 -16.28 21.39
C ALA A 172 17.10 -16.99 20.27
N LYS A 173 16.53 -18.06 19.68
CA LYS A 173 17.13 -18.74 18.51
C LYS A 173 16.97 -17.92 17.22
N LEU A 174 16.06 -16.95 17.18
CA LEU A 174 15.77 -16.04 16.07
C LEU A 174 16.95 -15.11 15.68
N VAL A 175 18.04 -15.15 16.45
CA VAL A 175 19.14 -14.17 16.42
C VAL A 175 20.35 -14.59 15.58
N LEU A 176 20.68 -15.87 15.44
CA LEU A 176 21.89 -16.25 14.70
C LEU A 176 21.64 -17.58 13.98
N GLY A 177 21.93 -17.62 12.68
CA GLY A 177 21.82 -18.82 11.84
C GLY A 177 22.74 -19.95 12.31
N GLY A 178 22.37 -20.63 13.39
CA GLY A 178 23.16 -21.66 14.06
C GLY A 178 22.49 -23.04 14.11
N SER A 179 21.32 -23.23 13.51
CA SER A 179 20.79 -24.57 13.25
C SER A 179 19.90 -24.57 12.01
N ASN A 180 19.86 -25.71 11.32
CA ASN A 180 19.35 -25.91 9.95
C ASN A 180 17.85 -25.55 9.71
N GLY A 181 17.14 -24.98 10.70
CA GLY A 181 15.77 -24.46 10.58
C GLY A 181 15.60 -22.95 10.82
N LEU A 182 16.67 -22.22 11.15
CA LEU A 182 16.61 -20.81 11.61
C LEU A 182 16.70 -19.75 10.51
N ALA A 183 17.35 -20.05 9.39
CA ALA A 183 17.30 -19.17 8.21
C ALA A 183 15.84 -18.94 7.79
N ALA A 184 15.03 -20.01 7.84
CA ALA A 184 13.62 -20.04 7.45
C ALA A 184 12.73 -19.02 8.19
N GLN A 185 13.14 -18.49 9.35
CA GLN A 185 12.36 -17.53 10.15
C GLN A 185 12.83 -16.07 10.03
N SER A 186 13.95 -15.81 9.35
CA SER A 186 14.44 -14.45 9.12
C SER A 186 13.44 -13.63 8.29
N PRO A 187 13.24 -12.33 8.59
CA PRO A 187 12.51 -11.41 7.70
C PRO A 187 13.24 -11.18 6.36
N ALA A 188 14.55 -11.44 6.27
CA ALA A 188 15.29 -11.31 5.03
C ALA A 188 14.79 -12.28 3.93
N ILE A 189 14.29 -13.46 4.30
CA ILE A 189 13.79 -14.45 3.33
C ILE A 189 12.57 -13.94 2.56
N PRO A 190 11.45 -13.54 3.20
CA PRO A 190 10.32 -13.02 2.45
C PRO A 190 10.67 -11.69 1.75
N ALA A 191 11.59 -10.88 2.28
CA ALA A 191 12.10 -9.71 1.57
C ALA A 191 12.81 -10.07 0.25
N LEU A 192 13.71 -11.06 0.30
CA LEU A 192 14.38 -11.60 -0.88
C LEU A 192 13.37 -12.23 -1.84
N GLY A 193 12.37 -12.95 -1.32
CA GLY A 193 11.26 -13.49 -2.12
C GLY A 193 10.51 -12.41 -2.88
N MET A 194 10.17 -11.28 -2.23
CA MET A 194 9.54 -10.14 -2.90
C MET A 194 10.46 -9.53 -3.97
N ALA A 195 11.77 -9.41 -3.70
CA ALA A 195 12.72 -8.93 -4.69
C ALA A 195 12.83 -9.87 -5.90
N ILE A 196 12.88 -11.19 -5.67
CA ILE A 196 12.89 -12.22 -6.72
C ILE A 196 11.62 -12.13 -7.55
N VAL A 197 10.45 -11.93 -6.94
CA VAL A 197 9.19 -11.73 -7.68
C VAL A 197 9.29 -10.53 -8.61
N ILE A 198 9.79 -9.39 -8.14
CA ILE A 198 9.96 -8.18 -8.96
C ILE A 198 10.92 -8.45 -10.14
N VAL A 199 12.08 -9.06 -9.86
CA VAL A 199 13.08 -9.39 -10.88
C VAL A 199 12.53 -10.40 -11.89
N ALA A 200 11.93 -11.49 -11.42
CA ALA A 200 11.33 -12.52 -12.27
C ALA A 200 10.23 -11.95 -13.17
N ARG A 201 9.44 -10.98 -12.69
CA ARG A 201 8.46 -10.26 -13.52
C ARG A 201 9.15 -9.39 -14.56
N ALA A 202 10.17 -8.62 -14.17
CA ALA A 202 10.90 -7.74 -15.07
C ALA A 202 11.58 -8.50 -16.23
N PHE A 203 12.07 -9.72 -15.98
CA PHE A 203 12.66 -10.60 -16.99
C PHE A 203 11.63 -11.51 -17.70
N GLY A 204 10.35 -11.41 -17.37
CA GLY A 204 9.30 -12.25 -17.97
C GLY A 204 9.34 -13.73 -17.55
N TRP A 205 10.08 -14.09 -16.50
CA TRP A 205 10.11 -15.45 -15.93
C TRP A 205 8.85 -15.76 -15.12
N LEU A 206 8.20 -14.73 -14.56
CA LEU A 206 6.91 -14.84 -13.88
C LEU A 206 5.84 -14.09 -14.68
N THR A 207 5.14 -14.82 -15.56
CA THR A 207 4.15 -14.27 -16.50
C THR A 207 2.72 -14.22 -15.94
N LEU A 208 2.50 -14.75 -14.73
CA LEU A 208 1.21 -14.73 -14.06
C LEU A 208 0.67 -13.29 -13.96
N ASN A 209 -0.63 -13.09 -14.16
CA ASN A 209 -1.20 -11.74 -14.12
C ASN A 209 -0.97 -11.02 -12.79
N ASP A 210 -1.03 -9.68 -12.81
CA ASP A 210 -0.69 -8.84 -11.64
C ASP A 210 -1.58 -9.12 -10.43
N ALA A 211 -2.87 -9.41 -10.64
CA ALA A 211 -3.81 -9.64 -9.57
C ALA A 211 -3.49 -10.94 -8.85
N LEU A 212 -3.29 -12.03 -9.60
CA LEU A 212 -2.91 -13.33 -9.05
C LEU A 212 -1.50 -13.29 -8.45
N THR A 213 -0.55 -12.63 -9.09
CA THR A 213 0.81 -12.47 -8.52
C THR A 213 0.76 -11.71 -7.20
N ARG A 214 -0.03 -10.64 -7.10
CA ARG A 214 -0.25 -9.91 -5.85
C ARG A 214 -0.93 -10.79 -4.80
N GLY A 215 -2.03 -11.46 -5.16
CA GLY A 215 -2.85 -12.25 -4.24
C GLY A 215 -2.19 -13.52 -3.72
N LEU A 216 -1.55 -14.29 -4.62
CA LEU A 216 -0.97 -15.60 -4.31
C LEU A 216 0.47 -15.52 -3.80
N ILE A 217 1.22 -14.49 -4.18
CA ILE A 217 2.66 -14.42 -3.92
C ILE A 217 3.01 -13.19 -3.07
N PHE A 218 2.72 -11.99 -3.56
CA PHE A 218 3.20 -10.77 -2.91
C PHE A 218 2.57 -10.53 -1.53
N ILE A 219 1.24 -10.62 -1.39
CA ILE A 219 0.55 -10.41 -0.11
C ILE A 219 0.98 -11.44 0.95
N PRO A 220 1.07 -12.75 0.66
CA PRO A 220 1.59 -13.72 1.62
C PRO A 220 3.04 -13.44 2.04
N LEU A 221 3.92 -13.12 1.08
CA LEU A 221 5.32 -12.77 1.37
C LEU A 221 5.42 -11.49 2.22
N PHE A 222 4.67 -10.45 1.87
CA PHE A 222 4.65 -9.19 2.60
C PHE A 222 4.09 -9.36 4.01
N THR A 223 3.00 -10.12 4.16
CA THR A 223 2.44 -10.48 5.49
C THR A 223 3.47 -11.22 6.33
N ALA A 224 4.12 -12.25 5.77
CA ALA A 224 5.17 -12.99 6.46
C ALA A 224 6.36 -12.09 6.83
N PHE A 225 6.76 -11.20 5.94
CA PHE A 225 7.81 -10.21 6.17
C PHE A 225 7.50 -9.33 7.38
N VAL A 226 6.36 -8.64 7.39
CA VAL A 226 5.98 -7.71 8.46
C VAL A 226 5.85 -8.44 9.79
N MET A 227 5.23 -9.64 9.80
CA MET A 227 5.11 -10.46 11.01
C MET A 227 6.48 -10.87 11.57
N ARG A 228 7.43 -11.23 10.71
CA ARG A 228 8.80 -11.61 11.12
C ARG A 228 9.62 -10.42 11.57
N VAL A 229 9.48 -9.25 10.93
CA VAL A 229 10.11 -8.00 11.39
C VAL A 229 9.64 -7.69 12.80
N HIS A 230 8.32 -7.73 13.05
CA HIS A 230 7.78 -7.50 14.39
C HIS A 230 8.35 -8.48 15.42
N ARG A 231 8.39 -9.78 15.10
CA ARG A 231 8.94 -10.79 16.00
C ARG A 231 10.43 -10.56 16.26
N GLN A 232 11.23 -10.28 15.23
CA GLN A 232 12.65 -10.00 15.40
C GLN A 232 12.87 -8.74 16.25
N THR A 233 12.10 -7.68 16.03
CA THR A 233 12.19 -6.48 16.85
C THR A 233 11.84 -6.75 18.32
N VAL A 234 10.70 -7.37 18.59
CA VAL A 234 10.21 -7.55 19.97
C VAL A 234 11.03 -8.58 20.75
N TYR A 235 11.39 -9.69 20.11
CA TYR A 235 11.94 -10.86 20.81
C TYR A 235 13.45 -11.00 20.70
N ALA A 236 14.06 -10.38 19.70
CA ALA A 236 15.49 -10.50 19.42
C ALA A 236 16.20 -9.16 19.62
N ASP A 237 15.70 -8.06 19.04
CA ASP A 237 16.39 -6.77 19.10
C ASP A 237 16.29 -6.09 20.46
N LEU A 238 15.08 -5.99 21.03
CA LEU A 238 14.89 -5.32 22.32
C LEU A 238 15.71 -5.99 23.44
N PRO A 239 15.73 -7.33 23.60
CA PRO A 239 16.56 -7.97 24.63
C PRO A 239 18.07 -7.85 24.39
N ASN A 240 18.51 -7.72 23.13
CA ASN A 240 19.93 -7.63 22.77
C ASN A 240 20.40 -6.19 22.48
N ALA A 241 19.58 -5.18 22.79
CA ALA A 241 19.86 -3.78 22.42
C ALA A 241 21.22 -3.26 22.93
N ASN A 242 21.62 -3.70 24.13
CA ASN A 242 22.87 -3.30 24.78
C ASN A 242 24.04 -4.27 24.52
N ARG A 243 23.83 -5.34 23.73
CA ARG A 243 24.86 -6.33 23.47
C ARG A 243 25.83 -5.81 22.40
N PRO A 244 27.12 -5.60 22.71
CA PRO A 244 28.08 -5.13 21.72
C PRO A 244 28.22 -6.15 20.58
N GLY A 245 28.25 -5.66 19.33
CA GLY A 245 28.34 -6.49 18.13
C GLY A 245 27.02 -7.13 17.66
N TYR A 246 25.91 -6.98 18.39
CA TYR A 246 24.61 -7.48 17.93
C TYR A 246 24.07 -6.65 16.75
N ASN A 247 23.84 -7.32 15.62
CA ASN A 247 23.19 -6.75 14.45
C ASN A 247 22.14 -7.73 13.91
N SER A 248 21.03 -7.17 13.43
CA SER A 248 19.92 -7.91 12.85
C SER A 248 19.38 -7.17 11.64
N PHE A 249 18.60 -7.88 10.84
CA PHE A 249 17.98 -7.30 9.66
C PHE A 249 16.96 -6.20 10.02
N SER A 250 16.12 -6.41 11.03
CA SER A 250 15.20 -5.38 11.55
C SER A 250 15.92 -4.15 12.10
N LYS A 251 17.08 -4.31 12.76
CA LYS A 251 17.93 -3.18 13.19
C LYS A 251 18.47 -2.38 11.99
N ALA A 252 18.86 -3.07 10.91
CA ALA A 252 19.29 -2.41 9.68
C ALA A 252 18.13 -1.62 9.03
N LEU A 253 16.91 -2.16 9.01
CA LEU A 253 15.72 -1.43 8.56
C LEU A 253 15.40 -0.20 9.42
N GLY A 254 15.82 -0.20 10.69
CA GLY A 254 15.70 0.93 11.61
C GLY A 254 16.69 2.08 11.37
N ALA A 255 17.55 2.00 10.35
CA ALA A 255 18.50 3.07 10.03
C ALA A 255 17.77 4.41 9.79
N LYS A 256 18.31 5.51 10.34
CA LYS A 256 17.66 6.84 10.32
C LYS A 256 17.20 7.29 8.92
N TRP A 257 17.99 7.01 7.89
CA TRP A 257 17.66 7.39 6.52
C TRP A 257 16.53 6.52 5.94
N LEU A 258 16.48 5.23 6.26
CA LEU A 258 15.39 4.33 5.86
C LEU A 258 14.08 4.69 6.56
N THR A 259 14.13 4.99 7.86
CA THR A 259 12.95 5.42 8.60
C THR A 259 12.47 6.79 8.13
N TYR A 260 13.38 7.69 7.74
CA TYR A 260 13.02 8.95 7.10
C TYR A 260 12.34 8.75 5.74
N LEU A 261 12.89 7.89 4.88
CA LEU A 261 12.24 7.50 3.61
C LEU A 261 10.85 6.91 3.85
N GLY A 262 10.70 6.09 4.89
CA GLY A 262 9.40 5.61 5.36
C GLY A 262 8.46 6.74 5.78
N ALA A 263 8.95 7.74 6.51
CA ALA A 263 8.17 8.89 6.98
C ALA A 263 7.66 9.78 5.83
N ILE A 264 8.45 9.92 4.74
CA ILE A 264 8.06 10.70 3.55
C ILE A 264 7.37 9.85 2.47
N SER A 265 7.21 8.53 2.67
CA SER A 265 6.60 7.62 1.69
C SER A 265 5.17 8.02 1.32
N PHE A 266 4.38 8.49 2.29
CA PHE A 266 3.02 8.94 2.05
C PHE A 266 2.97 10.25 1.22
N PRO A 267 3.75 11.30 1.56
CA PRO A 267 3.96 12.42 0.65
C PRO A 267 4.39 12.04 -0.77
N ILE A 268 5.36 11.13 -0.93
CA ILE A 268 5.76 10.63 -2.26
C ILE A 268 4.55 10.03 -2.97
N TYR A 269 3.80 9.15 -2.30
CA TYR A 269 2.62 8.49 -2.84
C TYR A 269 1.54 9.48 -3.30
N ILE A 270 1.34 10.61 -2.59
CA ILE A 270 0.37 11.64 -2.98
C ILE A 270 0.88 12.54 -4.10
N LEU A 271 2.14 12.95 -4.06
CA LEU A 271 2.66 14.02 -4.90
C LEU A 271 3.27 13.56 -6.23
N HIS A 272 3.73 12.31 -6.33
CA HIS A 272 4.39 11.84 -7.56
C HIS A 272 3.47 11.93 -8.79
N GLY A 273 2.21 11.49 -8.67
CA GLY A 273 1.25 11.52 -9.77
C GLY A 273 0.99 12.95 -10.29
N PRO A 274 0.58 13.89 -9.42
CA PRO A 274 0.30 15.27 -9.82
C PRO A 274 1.53 16.01 -10.37
N ILE A 275 2.70 15.85 -9.74
CA ILE A 275 3.96 16.39 -10.26
C ILE A 275 4.27 15.78 -11.64
N GLY A 276 4.07 14.47 -11.80
CA GLY A 276 4.26 13.78 -13.06
C GLY A 276 3.38 14.33 -14.18
N GLN A 277 2.14 14.76 -13.89
CA GLN A 277 1.27 15.36 -14.90
C GLN A 277 1.82 16.66 -15.48
N ILE A 278 2.56 17.45 -14.70
CA ILE A 278 3.20 18.70 -15.18
C ILE A 278 4.21 18.41 -16.30
N PHE A 279 4.91 17.28 -16.25
CA PHE A 279 6.00 16.94 -17.18
C PHE A 279 5.59 15.93 -18.25
N TYR A 280 4.67 15.02 -17.95
CA TYR A 280 4.36 13.86 -18.81
C TYR A 280 2.95 13.85 -19.37
N LYS A 281 1.99 14.60 -18.80
CA LYS A 281 0.62 14.64 -19.36
C LYS A 281 0.62 15.57 -20.56
N ARG A 282 0.38 15.01 -21.76
CA ARG A 282 0.56 15.70 -23.05
C ARG A 282 -0.01 17.13 -23.08
N VAL A 283 -1.29 17.31 -22.78
CA VAL A 283 -1.95 18.63 -22.82
C VAL A 283 -1.34 19.64 -21.84
N VAL A 284 -0.89 19.18 -20.67
CA VAL A 284 -0.29 20.04 -19.64
C VAL A 284 1.15 20.37 -20.02
N ALA A 285 1.95 19.36 -20.33
CA ALA A 285 3.37 19.50 -20.62
C ALA A 285 3.61 20.31 -21.90
N GLN A 286 2.81 20.10 -22.94
CA GLN A 286 2.87 20.93 -24.15
C GLN A 286 2.54 22.40 -23.86
N LYS A 287 1.58 22.66 -22.97
CA LYS A 287 1.20 24.03 -22.61
C LYS A 287 2.27 24.74 -21.79
N LEU A 288 2.94 24.03 -20.87
CA LEU A 288 3.93 24.60 -19.96
C LEU A 288 5.35 24.63 -20.55
N TRP A 289 5.72 23.61 -21.31
CA TRP A 289 7.11 23.37 -21.73
C TRP A 289 7.28 23.26 -23.24
N GLY A 290 6.20 23.26 -24.02
CA GLY A 290 6.23 23.03 -25.47
C GLY A 290 6.59 21.60 -25.88
N LYS A 291 6.87 20.70 -24.92
CA LYS A 291 7.25 19.30 -25.15
C LYS A 291 6.77 18.39 -24.04
N VAL A 292 6.75 17.09 -24.32
CA VAL A 292 6.48 16.03 -23.32
C VAL A 292 7.79 15.35 -22.97
N PHE A 293 8.11 15.26 -21.69
CA PHE A 293 9.41 14.75 -21.22
C PHE A 293 9.58 13.23 -21.38
N THR A 294 8.57 12.51 -21.88
CA THR A 294 8.74 11.09 -22.30
C THR A 294 9.76 10.92 -23.42
N ALA A 295 9.99 11.96 -24.22
CA ALA A 295 11.02 11.97 -25.26
C ALA A 295 12.45 12.12 -24.70
N ASP A 296 12.59 12.45 -23.41
CA ASP A 296 13.85 12.72 -22.72
C ASP A 296 14.04 11.74 -21.54
N PRO A 297 14.45 10.48 -21.77
CA PRO A 297 14.58 9.49 -20.69
C PRO A 297 15.51 9.92 -19.54
N TRP A 298 16.51 10.75 -19.84
CA TRP A 298 17.44 11.30 -18.86
C TRP A 298 16.78 12.25 -17.84
N PHE A 299 15.58 12.74 -18.13
CA PHE A 299 14.83 13.60 -17.21
C PHE A 299 14.19 12.81 -16.07
N PHE A 300 14.05 11.48 -16.19
CA PHE A 300 13.41 10.68 -15.16
C PHE A 300 14.09 10.78 -13.77
N PRO A 301 15.44 10.69 -13.64
CA PRO A 301 16.13 10.99 -12.39
C PRO A 301 15.86 12.41 -11.84
N VAL A 302 15.74 13.42 -12.71
CA VAL A 302 15.43 14.79 -12.31
C VAL A 302 14.02 14.86 -11.73
N TYR A 303 13.05 14.23 -12.38
CA TYR A 303 11.68 14.09 -11.87
C TYR A 303 11.65 13.40 -10.50
N LEU A 304 12.41 12.31 -10.30
CA LEU A 304 12.51 11.64 -9.01
C LEU A 304 13.05 12.58 -7.92
N ALA A 305 14.08 13.36 -8.23
CA ALA A 305 14.63 14.35 -7.30
C ALA A 305 13.59 15.42 -6.93
N ILE A 306 12.83 15.93 -7.90
CA ILE A 306 11.74 16.89 -7.67
C ILE A 306 10.69 16.29 -6.72
N VAL A 307 10.26 15.05 -6.97
CA VAL A 307 9.27 14.37 -6.11
C VAL A 307 9.80 14.18 -4.69
N LEU A 308 11.06 13.76 -4.53
CA LEU A 308 11.68 13.57 -3.21
C LEU A 308 11.81 14.88 -2.43
N VAL A 309 12.23 15.97 -3.09
CA VAL A 309 12.34 17.29 -2.47
C VAL A 309 10.95 17.81 -2.09
N ALA A 310 9.96 17.72 -2.99
CA ALA A 310 8.60 18.13 -2.70
C ALA A 310 7.99 17.31 -1.54
N ALA A 311 8.24 16.00 -1.50
CA ALA A 311 7.80 15.12 -0.42
C ALA A 311 8.44 15.48 0.92
N ALA A 312 9.75 15.73 0.93
CA ALA A 312 10.49 16.15 2.12
C ALA A 312 10.00 17.50 2.65
N LEU A 313 9.87 18.52 1.77
CA LEU A 313 9.32 19.83 2.14
C LEU A 313 7.90 19.71 2.69
N THR A 314 7.03 18.94 2.03
CA THR A 314 5.66 18.73 2.50
C THR A 314 5.64 18.01 3.85
N HIS A 315 6.53 17.06 4.07
CA HIS A 315 6.64 16.38 5.35
C HIS A 315 7.08 17.32 6.48
N GLU A 316 8.13 18.11 6.26
CA GLU A 316 8.69 19.01 7.27
C GLU A 316 7.79 20.23 7.55
N LEU A 317 7.24 20.85 6.51
CA LEU A 317 6.54 22.13 6.64
C LEU A 317 5.04 21.97 6.90
N PHE A 318 4.42 20.89 6.43
CA PHE A 318 2.98 20.68 6.54
C PHE A 318 2.63 19.52 7.47
N MET A 319 3.17 18.32 7.24
CA MET A 319 2.79 17.17 8.05
C MET A 319 3.26 17.25 9.50
N LYS A 320 4.46 17.78 9.76
CA LYS A 320 4.97 17.96 11.13
C LYS A 320 4.43 19.20 11.83
N ASN A 321 3.71 20.07 11.12
CA ASN A 321 3.17 21.28 11.69
C ASN A 321 2.02 20.96 12.67
N LYS A 322 2.25 21.26 13.95
CA LYS A 322 1.31 20.96 15.04
C LYS A 322 0.00 21.74 14.91
N ASP A 323 0.05 22.96 14.37
CA ASP A 323 -1.14 23.81 14.21
C ASP A 323 -2.06 23.22 13.14
N VAL A 324 -1.49 22.76 12.03
CA VAL A 324 -2.22 22.05 10.98
C VAL A 324 -2.85 20.78 11.53
N GLN A 325 -2.07 19.94 12.23
CA GLN A 325 -2.58 18.72 12.84
C GLN A 325 -3.71 19.01 13.84
N GLY A 326 -3.52 20.01 14.71
CA GLY A 326 -4.50 20.41 15.71
C GLY A 326 -5.80 20.89 15.09
N TRP A 327 -5.72 21.71 14.04
CA TRP A 327 -6.88 22.23 13.33
C TRP A 327 -7.71 21.10 12.71
N PHE A 328 -7.08 20.18 11.96
CA PHE A 328 -7.78 19.06 11.33
C PHE A 328 -8.36 18.07 12.36
N GLN A 329 -7.69 17.86 13.49
CA GLN A 329 -8.22 17.03 14.57
C GLN A 329 -9.45 17.68 15.23
N ALA A 330 -9.40 18.98 15.52
CA ALA A 330 -10.50 19.71 16.11
C ALA A 330 -11.73 19.71 15.20
N LYS A 331 -11.55 20.08 13.92
CA LYS A 331 -12.63 20.08 12.93
C LYS A 331 -13.19 18.68 12.65
N GLY A 332 -12.33 17.67 12.64
CA GLY A 332 -12.78 16.28 12.50
C GLY A 332 -13.67 15.82 13.65
N ARG A 333 -13.39 16.24 14.89
CA ARG A 333 -14.24 15.93 16.05
C ARG A 333 -15.56 16.69 16.01
N GLU A 334 -15.53 17.96 15.63
CA GLU A 334 -16.74 18.79 15.47
C GLU A 334 -17.70 18.17 14.44
N LEU A 335 -17.18 17.79 13.27
CA LEU A 335 -17.96 17.12 12.24
C LEU A 335 -18.48 15.76 12.73
N ALA A 336 -17.66 14.95 13.39
CA ALA A 336 -18.08 13.64 13.90
C ALA A 336 -19.18 13.75 14.98
N ALA A 337 -19.20 14.83 15.76
CA ALA A 337 -20.25 15.05 16.76
C ALA A 337 -21.59 15.50 16.14
N ALA A 338 -21.60 15.92 14.87
CA ALA A 338 -22.79 16.32 14.15
C ALA A 338 -23.56 15.14 13.49
N PHE A 339 -23.03 13.92 13.58
CA PHE A 339 -23.60 12.68 13.04
C PHE A 339 -23.72 11.61 14.14
#